data_AF-A0A8J8E9N9-F1
#
_entry.id   AF-A0A8J8E9N9-F1
#
_cell.length_a   1.000
_cell.length_b   1.000
_cell.length_c   1.000
_cell.angle_alpha   90.00
_cell.angle_beta   90.00
_cell.angle_gamma   90.00
#
_symmetry.space_group_name_H-M   'P 1'
#
loop_
_entity.id
_entity.type
_entity.pdbx_description
1 polymer ?
#
loop_
_entity_poly.entity_id
_entity_poly.type
_entity_poly.pdbx_seq_one_letter_code
_entity_poly.pdbx_strand_id
1 'polypeptide(L)'
;MKRFRGKPVTMAEILAEENPVRRAYLLGYYLGYSGHLAWSGWARDLKERTFREAEARDALGSAVNAFKRGRREGISDRELDTAFGMYRPPVFETELGKESVRSAVERSRILGMLSLKVTGEARFLGFVRFSSTREHLGIPSFLRRP
;
A
#
# COMPACT_ATOMS: atom_id res chain seq x y z
N MET A 1 18.51 -19.20 6.92
CA MET A 1 17.35 -18.61 6.21
C MET A 1 17.78 -18.20 4.82
N LYS A 2 17.12 -18.69 3.76
CA LYS A 2 17.44 -18.36 2.36
C LYS A 2 17.20 -16.86 2.14
N ARG A 3 18.25 -16.12 1.82
CA ARG A 3 18.13 -14.72 1.35
C ARG A 3 17.42 -14.75 -0.02
N PHE A 4 16.48 -13.85 -0.28
CA PHE A 4 15.78 -13.73 -1.58
C PHE A 4 16.67 -13.17 -2.71
N ARG A 5 17.97 -13.48 -2.67
CA ARG A 5 19.04 -12.92 -3.52
C ARG A 5 18.92 -13.17 -5.01
N GLY A 6 17.91 -13.91 -5.46
CA GLY A 6 17.70 -14.22 -6.88
C GLY A 6 16.36 -13.74 -7.44
N LYS A 7 15.36 -13.46 -6.60
CA LYS A 7 14.02 -13.06 -7.08
C LYS A 7 13.35 -12.18 -6.02
N PRO A 8 12.96 -10.94 -6.35
CA PRO A 8 12.19 -10.11 -5.43
C PRO A 8 10.85 -10.79 -5.13
N VAL A 9 10.40 -10.68 -3.88
CA VAL A 9 9.06 -11.13 -3.47
C VAL A 9 8.03 -10.44 -4.36
N THR A 10 7.08 -11.20 -4.91
CA THR A 10 6.03 -10.66 -5.78
C THR A 10 4.70 -10.57 -5.07
N MET A 11 3.79 -9.72 -5.57
CA MET A 11 2.43 -9.63 -5.02
C MET A 11 1.65 -10.93 -5.18
N ALA A 12 1.83 -11.65 -6.29
CA ALA A 12 1.23 -12.96 -6.51
C ALA A 12 1.64 -13.97 -5.42
N GLU A 13 2.92 -14.00 -5.04
CA GLU A 13 3.41 -14.87 -3.96
C GLU A 13 2.81 -14.50 -2.60
N ILE A 14 2.60 -13.21 -2.32
CA ILE A 14 1.96 -12.77 -1.08
C ILE A 14 0.49 -13.19 -1.06
N LEU A 15 -0.23 -13.03 -2.17
CA LEU A 15 -1.66 -13.36 -2.24
C LEU A 15 -1.91 -14.87 -2.21
N ALA A 16 -1.00 -15.66 -2.78
CA ALA A 16 -1.07 -17.13 -2.77
C ALA A 16 -0.71 -17.76 -1.41
N GLU A 17 -0.10 -17.01 -0.49
CA GLU A 17 0.36 -17.55 0.79
C GLU A 17 -0.79 -17.75 1.77
N GLU A 18 -1.14 -19.01 2.07
CA GLU A 18 -2.26 -19.34 2.96
C GLU A 18 -1.96 -19.13 4.45
N ASN A 19 -0.68 -19.15 4.86
CA ASN A 19 -0.30 -18.95 6.24
C ASN A 19 -0.22 -17.44 6.56
N PRO A 20 -1.07 -16.89 7.43
CA PRO A 20 -1.12 -15.45 7.68
C PRO A 20 0.17 -14.90 8.32
N VAL A 21 0.90 -15.71 9.09
CA VAL A 21 2.20 -15.33 9.66
C VAL A 21 3.25 -15.19 8.57
N ARG A 22 3.29 -16.15 7.64
CA ARG A 22 4.22 -16.12 6.51
C ARG A 22 3.85 -15.02 5.52
N ARG A 23 2.56 -14.84 5.24
CA ARG A 23 2.03 -13.74 4.43
C ARG A 23 2.41 -12.39 5.01
N ALA A 24 2.27 -12.22 6.32
CA ALA A 24 2.68 -11.01 7.02
C ALA A 24 4.18 -10.72 6.88
N TYR A 25 5.04 -11.76 6.99
CA TYR A 25 6.47 -11.63 6.72
C TYR A 25 6.75 -11.20 5.28
N LEU A 26 6.16 -11.87 4.29
CA LEU A 26 6.36 -11.56 2.86
C LEU A 26 5.88 -10.14 2.53
N LEU A 27 4.71 -9.73 3.04
CA LEU A 27 4.20 -8.37 2.88
C LEU A 27 5.12 -7.33 3.52
N GLY A 28 5.61 -7.61 4.73
CA GLY A 28 6.59 -6.76 5.41
C GLY A 28 7.85 -6.61 4.57
N TYR A 29 8.42 -7.72 4.10
CA TYR A 29 9.60 -7.76 3.25
C TYR A 29 9.39 -6.96 1.97
N TYR A 30 8.30 -7.21 1.25
CA TYR A 30 7.96 -6.50 0.02
C TYR A 30 7.91 -4.98 0.22
N LEU A 31 7.20 -4.51 1.25
CA LEU A 31 7.09 -3.07 1.54
C LEU A 31 8.44 -2.46 1.96
N GLY A 32 9.24 -3.20 2.73
CA GLY A 32 10.58 -2.78 3.13
C GLY A 32 11.52 -2.66 1.92
N TYR A 33 11.51 -3.68 1.07
CA TYR A 33 12.38 -3.77 -0.11
C TYR A 33 11.97 -2.78 -1.20
N SER A 34 10.68 -2.60 -1.45
CA SER A 34 10.19 -1.66 -2.47
C SER A 34 10.25 -0.19 -2.03
N GLY A 35 10.44 0.07 -0.73
CA GLY A 35 10.33 1.41 -0.15
C GLY A 35 8.90 1.95 -0.08
N HIS A 36 7.87 1.10 -0.25
CA HIS A 36 6.49 1.53 -0.15
C HIS A 36 6.05 1.75 1.29
N LEU A 37 5.12 2.68 1.44
CA LEU A 37 4.53 3.03 2.71
C LEU A 37 3.44 2.03 3.07
N ALA A 38 3.54 1.39 4.24
CA ALA A 38 2.55 0.43 4.74
C ALA A 38 1.14 1.01 5.01
N TRP A 39 0.92 2.29 4.69
CA TRP A 39 -0.35 3.00 4.80
C TRP A 39 -0.94 3.39 3.44
N SER A 40 -0.30 3.04 2.32
CA SER A 40 -0.97 3.10 1.01
C SER A 40 -2.21 2.21 1.03
N GLY A 41 -3.32 2.65 0.43
CA GLY A 41 -4.65 2.02 0.59
C GLY A 41 -4.64 0.48 0.47
N TRP A 42 -4.09 -0.05 -0.62
CA TRP A 42 -4.00 -1.50 -0.85
C TRP A 42 -3.15 -2.23 0.22
N ALA A 43 -2.02 -1.64 0.63
CA ALA A 43 -1.10 -2.25 1.59
C ALA A 43 -1.72 -2.28 2.99
N ARG A 44 -2.47 -1.22 3.34
CA ARG A 44 -3.25 -1.15 4.56
C ARG A 44 -4.31 -2.24 4.57
N ASP A 45 -5.14 -2.30 3.53
CA ASP A 45 -6.24 -3.26 3.43
C ASP A 45 -5.71 -4.71 3.49
N LEU A 46 -4.64 -5.03 2.75
CA LEU A 46 -4.02 -6.35 2.76
C LEU A 46 -3.40 -6.71 4.12
N LYS A 47 -2.71 -5.75 4.77
CA LYS A 47 -2.16 -5.95 6.12
C LYS A 47 -3.26 -6.22 7.14
N GLU A 48 -4.36 -5.47 7.08
CA GLU A 48 -5.48 -5.58 8.00
C GLU A 48 -6.21 -6.92 7.81
N ARG A 49 -6.44 -7.36 6.56
CA ARG A 49 -6.95 -8.72 6.25
C ARG A 49 -6.03 -9.81 6.80
N THR A 50 -4.72 -9.69 6.55
CA THR A 50 -3.72 -10.67 7.01
C THR A 50 -3.70 -10.78 8.54
N PHE A 51 -3.81 -9.66 9.25
CA PHE A 51 -3.83 -9.66 10.72
C PHE A 51 -5.15 -10.16 11.29
N ARG A 52 -6.30 -9.86 10.68
CA ARG A 52 -7.58 -10.48 11.07
C ARG A 52 -7.57 -11.99 10.90
N GLU A 53 -7.03 -12.48 9.78
CA GLU A 53 -6.85 -13.93 9.57
C GLU A 53 -5.89 -14.55 10.59
N ALA A 54 -4.83 -13.85 10.98
CA ALA A 54 -3.92 -14.31 12.04
C ALA A 54 -4.60 -14.34 13.41
N GLU A 55 -5.40 -13.31 13.72
CA GLU A 55 -6.18 -13.21 14.96
C GLU A 55 -7.20 -14.34 15.08
N ALA A 56 -7.92 -14.65 14.00
CA ALA A 56 -8.85 -15.78 13.95
C ALA A 56 -8.17 -17.16 14.14
N ARG A 57 -6.83 -17.22 14.04
CA ARG A 57 -6.02 -18.44 14.26
C ARG A 57 -5.12 -18.33 15.50
N ASP A 58 -5.41 -17.40 16.42
CA ASP A 58 -4.61 -17.12 17.63
C ASP A 58 -3.11 -16.86 17.37
N ALA A 59 -2.78 -16.38 16.17
CA ALA A 59 -1.41 -16.17 15.70
C ALA A 59 -1.07 -14.70 15.46
N LEU A 60 -1.90 -13.76 15.96
CA LEU A 60 -1.73 -12.32 15.72
C LEU A 60 -0.34 -11.81 16.14
N GLY A 61 0.11 -12.17 17.36
CA GLY A 61 1.43 -11.77 17.86
C GLY A 61 2.57 -12.26 16.96
N SER A 62 2.48 -13.50 16.50
CA SER A 62 3.42 -14.09 15.54
C SER A 62 3.41 -13.36 14.21
N ALA A 63 2.24 -13.04 13.66
CA ALA A 63 2.11 -12.31 12.40
C ALA A 63 2.65 -10.87 12.50
N VAL A 64 2.41 -10.16 13.60
CA VAL A 64 2.97 -8.82 13.82
C VAL A 64 4.49 -8.86 13.88
N ASN A 65 5.06 -9.82 14.60
CA ASN A 65 6.50 -9.99 14.69
C ASN A 65 7.11 -10.38 13.34
N ALA A 66 6.45 -11.28 12.62
CA ALA A 66 6.84 -11.69 11.28
C ALA A 66 6.84 -10.50 10.30
N PHE A 67 5.81 -9.64 10.33
CA PHE A 67 5.74 -8.42 9.52
C PHE A 67 6.90 -7.46 9.82
N LYS A 68 7.14 -7.17 11.11
CA LYS A 68 8.24 -6.29 11.53
C LYS A 68 9.59 -6.84 11.09
N ARG A 69 9.80 -8.15 11.24
CA ARG A 69 11.03 -8.84 10.82
C ARG A 69 11.21 -8.75 9.31
N GLY A 70 10.18 -9.12 8.54
CA GLY A 70 10.20 -9.03 7.08
C GLY A 70 10.54 -7.63 6.62
N ARG A 71 9.91 -6.60 7.20
CA ARG A 71 10.18 -5.21 6.83
C ARG A 71 11.62 -4.78 7.06
N ARG A 72 12.21 -5.17 8.20
CA ARG A 72 13.62 -4.87 8.49
C ARG A 72 14.56 -5.56 7.51
N GLU A 73 14.31 -6.84 7.24
CA GLU A 73 15.11 -7.62 6.28
C GLU A 73 15.00 -7.04 4.86
N GLY A 74 13.79 -6.68 4.41
CA GLY A 74 13.60 -6.06 3.10
C GLY A 74 14.30 -4.71 2.96
N ILE A 75 14.29 -3.87 4.01
CA ILE A 75 15.04 -2.60 4.02
C ILE A 75 16.54 -2.88 3.90
N SER A 76 17.06 -3.83 4.69
CA SER A 76 18.48 -4.19 4.67
C SER A 76 18.90 -4.75 3.32
N ASP A 77 18.11 -5.64 2.72
CA ASP A 77 18.41 -6.20 1.40
C ASP A 77 18.32 -5.13 0.30
N ARG A 78 17.37 -4.19 0.39
CA ARG A 78 17.32 -3.02 -0.52
C ARG A 78 18.57 -2.17 -0.39
N GLU A 79 19.02 -1.88 0.82
CA GLU A 79 20.23 -1.09 1.06
C GLU A 79 21.47 -1.76 0.47
N LEU A 80 21.60 -3.08 0.67
CA LEU A 80 22.67 -3.88 0.06
C LEU A 80 22.60 -3.84 -1.47
N ASP A 81 21.43 -4.13 -2.04
CA ASP A 81 21.26 -4.15 -3.50
C ASP A 81 21.47 -2.76 -4.11
N THR A 82 21.12 -1.68 -3.39
CA THR A 82 21.39 -0.30 -3.81
C THR A 82 22.89 -0.03 -3.80
N ALA A 83 23.61 -0.44 -2.75
CA ALA A 83 25.05 -0.28 -2.65
C ALA A 83 25.81 -1.05 -3.76
N PHE A 84 25.28 -2.20 -4.18
CA PHE A 84 25.84 -3.00 -5.27
C PHE A 84 25.34 -2.61 -6.67
N GLY A 85 24.45 -1.62 -6.79
CA GLY A 85 23.84 -1.24 -8.08
C GLY A 85 22.93 -2.31 -8.68
N MET A 86 22.47 -3.27 -7.86
CA MET A 86 21.61 -4.39 -8.24
C MET A 86 20.12 -4.14 -7.94
N TYR A 87 19.80 -3.05 -7.23
CA TYR A 87 18.43 -2.77 -6.81
C TYR A 87 17.50 -2.64 -8.01
N ARG A 88 16.46 -3.47 -8.01
CA ARG A 88 15.33 -3.39 -8.94
C ARG A 88 14.05 -3.27 -8.14
N PRO A 89 13.35 -2.13 -8.20
CA PRO A 89 12.07 -2.01 -7.54
C PRO A 89 11.11 -3.06 -8.13
N PRO A 90 10.35 -3.78 -7.28
CA PRO A 90 9.35 -4.70 -7.78
C PRO A 90 8.33 -3.94 -8.61
N VAL A 91 8.00 -4.48 -9.78
CA VAL A 91 7.01 -3.87 -10.68
C VAL A 91 5.65 -4.00 -10.01
N PHE A 92 5.01 -2.87 -9.77
CA PHE A 92 3.69 -2.83 -9.17
C PHE A 92 2.65 -3.23 -10.22
N GLU A 93 2.36 -4.53 -10.32
CA GLU A 93 1.29 -5.00 -11.20
C GLU A 93 -0.02 -4.34 -10.77
N THR A 94 -0.62 -3.61 -11.70
CA THR A 94 -1.77 -2.72 -11.50
C THR A 94 -3.09 -3.46 -11.20
N GLU A 95 -2.99 -4.76 -10.91
CA GLU A 95 -4.09 -5.69 -10.62
C GLU A 95 -4.94 -5.24 -9.41
N LEU A 96 -4.34 -4.54 -8.43
CA LEU A 96 -5.04 -4.04 -7.24
C LEU A 96 -5.95 -2.82 -7.49
N GLY A 97 -5.85 -2.16 -8.64
CA GLY A 97 -6.71 -1.04 -9.00
C GLY A 97 -8.18 -1.44 -9.10
N LYS A 98 -8.48 -2.69 -9.47
CA LYS A 98 -9.86 -3.17 -9.66
C LYS A 98 -10.56 -3.52 -8.34
N GLU A 99 -9.83 -4.05 -7.35
CA GLU A 99 -10.38 -4.35 -6.02
C GLU A 99 -10.51 -3.11 -5.14
N SER A 100 -9.53 -2.18 -5.21
CA SER A 100 -9.56 -0.91 -4.50
C SER A 100 -10.75 -0.05 -4.90
N VAL A 101 -11.09 -0.01 -6.19
CA VAL A 101 -12.26 0.73 -6.69
C VAL A 101 -13.57 0.10 -6.20
N ARG A 102 -13.67 -1.23 -6.12
CA ARG A 102 -14.85 -1.91 -5.55
C ARG A 102 -15.04 -1.61 -4.07
N SER A 103 -13.97 -1.68 -3.27
CA SER A 103 -13.96 -1.32 -1.84
C SER A 103 -14.32 0.16 -1.62
N ALA A 104 -13.81 1.07 -2.45
CA ALA A 104 -14.14 2.49 -2.38
C ALA A 104 -15.62 2.76 -2.73
N VAL A 105 -16.15 2.10 -3.77
CA VAL A 105 -17.57 2.22 -4.18
C VAL A 105 -18.51 1.66 -3.10
N GLU A 106 -18.16 0.55 -2.45
CA GLU A 106 -18.93 0.01 -1.32
C GLU A 106 -18.89 0.94 -0.10
N ARG A 107 -17.71 1.47 0.26
CA ARG A 107 -17.58 2.45 1.35
C ARG A 107 -18.38 3.73 1.05
N SER A 108 -18.40 4.20 -0.19
CA SER A 108 -19.21 5.36 -0.61
C SER A 108 -20.72 5.08 -0.56
N ARG A 109 -21.19 3.86 -0.88
CA ARG A 109 -22.61 3.50 -0.75
C ARG A 109 -23.07 3.48 0.71
N ILE A 110 -22.23 2.94 1.61
CA ILE A 110 -22.51 2.90 3.06
C ILE A 110 -22.54 4.33 3.63
N LEU A 111 -21.61 5.18 3.23
CA LEU A 111 -21.58 6.59 3.65
C LEU A 111 -22.78 7.38 3.11
N GLY A 112 -23.17 7.13 1.85
CA GLY A 112 -24.33 7.75 1.20
C GLY A 112 -25.67 7.43 1.86
N MET A 113 -25.82 6.21 2.41
CA MET A 113 -27.01 5.83 3.18
C MET A 113 -27.06 6.49 4.57
N LEU A 114 -25.91 6.72 5.20
CA LEU A 114 -25.81 7.39 6.51
C LEU A 114 -26.06 8.90 6.42
N SER A 115 -25.72 9.53 5.30
CA SER A 115 -25.94 10.97 5.07
C SER A 115 -27.40 11.38 4.84
N LEU A 116 -28.31 10.43 4.60
CA LEU A 116 -29.74 10.70 4.37
C LEU A 116 -30.58 10.82 5.66
N LYS A 117 -30.01 10.49 6.84
CA LYS A 117 -30.72 10.52 8.13
C LYS A 117 -30.36 11.68 9.06
N VAL A 118 -29.45 12.56 8.66
CA VAL A 118 -29.07 13.73 9.47
C VAL A 118 -29.34 14.99 8.65
N THR A 119 -30.56 15.50 8.78
CA THR A 119 -30.96 16.82 8.30
C THR A 119 -30.14 17.91 8.98
N GLY A 120 -29.49 18.77 8.18
CA GLY A 120 -28.88 20.02 8.64
C GLY A 120 -27.58 20.35 7.92
N GLU A 121 -27.69 20.84 6.67
CA GLU A 121 -26.65 21.46 5.83
C GLU A 121 -25.20 20.93 5.96
N ALA A 122 -24.86 19.94 5.15
CA ALA A 122 -23.46 19.68 4.81
C ALA A 122 -23.03 20.66 3.71
N ARG A 123 -22.32 21.74 4.08
CA ARG A 123 -21.50 22.47 3.11
C ARG A 123 -20.38 21.55 2.65
N PHE A 124 -20.49 21.04 1.44
CA PHE A 124 -19.38 20.37 0.76
C PHE A 124 -18.20 21.33 0.67
N LEU A 125 -17.13 21.09 1.44
CA LEU A 125 -15.81 21.56 1.06
C LEU A 125 -15.44 20.77 -0.20
N GLY A 126 -15.55 21.46 -1.34
CA GLY A 126 -15.62 20.87 -2.66
C GLY A 126 -14.57 19.79 -2.91
N PHE A 127 -15.03 18.72 -3.54
CA PHE A 127 -14.20 17.88 -4.39
C PHE A 127 -13.35 18.81 -5.28
N VAL A 128 -12.04 18.82 -5.07
CA VAL A 128 -11.13 19.40 -6.07
C VAL A 128 -11.24 18.49 -7.28
N ARG A 129 -12.13 18.88 -8.20
CA ARG A 129 -12.11 18.42 -9.59
C ARG A 129 -10.69 18.73 -10.07
N PHE A 130 -9.88 17.70 -10.30
CA PHE A 130 -8.72 17.87 -11.16
C PHE A 130 -9.27 18.28 -12.52
N SER A 131 -9.27 19.59 -12.81
CA SER A 131 -9.60 20.07 -14.14
C SER A 131 -8.48 19.60 -15.05
N SER A 132 -8.84 18.83 -16.06
CA SER A 132 -7.96 18.39 -17.14
C SER A 132 -7.69 19.54 -18.14
N THR A 133 -7.55 20.77 -17.66
CA THR A 133 -7.21 21.93 -18.47
C THR A 133 -5.72 22.19 -18.34
N ARG A 134 -4.97 21.88 -19.42
CA ARG A 134 -3.55 22.24 -19.60
C ARG A 134 -3.39 23.74 -19.85
N GLU A 135 -3.92 24.57 -18.98
CA GLU A 135 -3.71 26.00 -19.06
C GLU A 135 -3.10 26.46 -17.73
N HIS A 136 -1.91 27.05 -17.86
CA HIS A 136 -1.17 27.76 -16.81
C HIS A 136 -0.28 26.92 -15.87
N LEU A 137 0.65 26.13 -16.42
CA LEU A 137 1.96 25.96 -15.76
C LEU A 137 2.90 27.07 -16.23
N GLY A 138 2.55 28.31 -15.91
CA GLY A 138 3.47 29.43 -16.07
C GLY A 138 4.59 29.29 -15.04
N ILE A 139 5.86 29.38 -15.48
CA ILE A 139 6.99 29.43 -14.57
C ILE A 139 6.76 30.59 -13.60
N PRO A 140 6.75 30.34 -12.27
CA PRO A 140 6.62 31.37 -11.26
C PRO A 140 7.59 32.52 -11.51
N SER A 141 7.14 33.76 -11.31
CA SER A 141 7.88 34.97 -11.68
C SER A 141 9.30 35.04 -11.12
N PHE A 142 9.54 34.45 -9.95
CA PHE A 142 10.85 34.40 -9.29
C PHE A 142 11.85 33.39 -9.90
N LEU A 143 11.38 32.46 -10.74
CA LEU A 143 12.23 31.53 -11.50
C LEU A 143 12.54 32.04 -12.91
N ARG A 144 12.02 33.21 -13.29
CA ARG A 144 12.43 33.89 -14.52
C ARG A 144 13.74 34.61 -14.22
N ARG A 145 14.82 34.21 -14.89
CA ARG A 145 16.11 34.92 -14.83
C ARG A 145 15.95 36.33 -15.45
N PRO A 146 16.72 37.33 -14.98
CA PRO A 146 16.68 38.69 -15.54
C PRO A 146 17.12 38.74 -17.01
#